data_AF-A0A315TU04-F1
#
_entry.id   AF-A0A315TU04-F1
#
_cell.length_a   1.000
_cell.length_b   1.000
_cell.length_c   1.000
_cell.angle_alpha   90.00
_cell.angle_beta   90.00
_cell.angle_gamma   90.00
#
_symmetry.space_group_name_H-M   'P 1'
#
loop_
_entity.id
_entity.type
_entity.pdbx_description
1 polymer ?
#
loop_
_entity_poly.entity_id
_entity_poly.type
_entity_poly.pdbx_seq_one_letter_code
_entity_poly.pdbx_strand_id
1 'polypeptide(L)'
;MSTVYVAPGTILGANTYGWPKGTKLEYRWFLNGEVFAGGWNATTKVWGPPGRDSKGDKYVVRVKGTLAGKVSYRFSRTYVVRY
;
A
#
# COMPACT_ATOMS: atom_id res chain seq x y z
N MET A 1 6.04 5.88 11.39
CA MET A 1 5.66 4.84 10.42
C MET A 1 6.72 3.76 10.45
N SER A 2 6.36 2.48 10.51
CA SER A 2 7.34 1.39 10.50
C SER A 2 7.77 1.07 9.06
N THR A 3 9.07 0.83 8.87
CA THR A 3 9.65 0.39 7.60
C THR A 3 9.78 -1.12 7.60
N VAL A 4 9.37 -1.78 6.51
CA VAL A 4 9.48 -3.23 6.32
C VAL A 4 10.24 -3.51 5.03
N TYR A 5 11.28 -4.33 5.10
CA TYR A 5 12.03 -4.75 3.91
C TYR A 5 11.34 -5.93 3.23
N VAL A 6 11.24 -5.90 1.91
CA VAL A 6 10.53 -6.91 1.10
C VAL A 6 11.32 -7.25 -0.16
N ALA A 7 11.18 -8.48 -0.66
CA ALA A 7 11.77 -8.86 -1.94
C ALA A 7 10.82 -8.57 -3.12
N PRO A 8 11.34 -8.44 -4.36
CA PRO A 8 10.49 -8.45 -5.55
C PRO A 8 9.58 -9.68 -5.57
N GLY A 9 8.34 -9.49 -6.03
CA GLY A 9 7.33 -10.54 -6.05
C GLY A 9 6.58 -10.78 -4.73
N THR A 10 7.01 -10.17 -3.62
CA THR A 10 6.32 -10.25 -2.32
C THR A 10 4.91 -9.65 -2.41
N ILE A 11 3.94 -10.27 -1.75
CA ILE A 11 2.59 -9.71 -1.61
C ILE A 11 2.58 -8.75 -0.42
N LEU A 12 2.30 -7.48 -0.68
CA LEU A 12 2.12 -6.44 0.32
C LEU A 12 0.65 -6.37 0.72
N GLY A 13 0.39 -6.00 1.98
CA GLY A 13 -0.95 -5.87 2.53
C GLY A 13 -1.17 -4.50 3.17
N ALA A 14 -2.33 -3.92 2.93
CA ALA A 14 -2.81 -2.75 3.63
C ALA A 14 -3.18 -3.12 5.07
N ASN A 15 -2.80 -2.27 6.01
CA ASN A 15 -3.24 -2.42 7.38
C ASN A 15 -4.70 -1.95 7.50
N THR A 16 -5.61 -2.91 7.54
CA THR A 16 -7.05 -2.68 7.75
C THR A 16 -7.43 -2.71 9.23
N TYR A 17 -6.48 -2.95 10.13
CA TYR A 17 -6.73 -3.02 11.56
C TYR A 17 -7.13 -1.64 12.11
N GLY A 18 -8.18 -1.60 12.94
CA GLY A 18 -8.71 -0.38 13.56
C GLY A 18 -9.80 0.34 12.77
N TRP A 19 -10.24 -0.19 11.62
CA TRP A 19 -11.46 0.29 10.97
C TRP A 19 -12.69 -0.39 11.57
N PRO A 20 -13.74 0.37 11.98
CA PRO A 20 -14.99 -0.22 12.45
C PRO A 20 -15.66 -1.10 11.40
N LYS A 21 -16.44 -2.10 11.85
CA LYS A 21 -17.23 -2.96 10.96
C LYS A 21 -18.21 -2.10 10.14
N GLY A 22 -18.33 -2.40 8.85
CA GLY A 22 -19.17 -1.63 7.92
C GLY A 22 -18.48 -0.42 7.28
N THR A 23 -17.21 -0.15 7.59
CA THR A 23 -16.43 0.88 6.90
C THR A 23 -16.14 0.45 5.47
N LYS A 24 -16.50 1.28 4.48
CA LYS A 24 -16.06 1.10 3.10
C LYS A 24 -14.60 1.52 2.97
N LEU A 25 -13.73 0.57 2.63
CA LEU A 25 -12.29 0.80 2.50
C LEU A 25 -11.91 0.89 1.02
N GLU A 26 -11.32 2.02 0.64
CA GLU A 26 -10.66 2.22 -0.63
C GLU A 26 -9.14 2.21 -0.41
N TYR A 27 -8.41 1.57 -1.32
CA TYR A 27 -6.96 1.44 -1.22
C TYR A 27 -6.30 2.17 -2.37
N ARG A 28 -5.25 2.91 -2.06
CA ARG A 28 -4.41 3.56 -3.05
C ARG A 28 -2.95 3.30 -2.71
N TRP A 29 -2.28 2.53 -3.55
CA TRP A 29 -0.86 2.30 -3.42
C TRP A 29 -0.06 3.42 -4.09
N PHE A 30 1.08 3.69 -3.51
CA PHE A 30 2.05 4.67 -3.96
C PHE A 30 3.41 4.00 -4.09
N LEU A 31 4.11 4.30 -5.18
CA LEU A 31 5.47 3.87 -5.47
C LEU A 31 6.34 5.12 -5.50
N ASN A 32 7.32 5.22 -4.59
CA ASN A 32 8.21 6.39 -4.47
C ASN A 32 7.49 7.75 -4.38
N GLY A 33 6.25 7.76 -3.87
CA GLY A 33 5.42 8.97 -3.77
C GLY A 33 4.46 9.18 -4.95
N GLU A 34 4.63 8.43 -6.04
CA GLU A 34 3.73 8.46 -7.20
C GLU A 34 2.60 7.44 -7.06
N VAL A 35 1.48 7.67 -7.73
CA VAL A 35 0.37 6.72 -7.75
C VAL A 35 0.80 5.44 -8.44
N PHE A 36 0.66 4.31 -7.74
CA PHE A 36 0.87 2.99 -8.32
C PHE A 36 -0.44 2.47 -8.93
N ALA A 37 -0.52 2.47 -10.27
CA ALA A 37 -1.73 2.14 -11.01
C ALA A 37 -2.31 0.75 -10.72
N GLY A 38 -1.47 -0.23 -10.34
CA GLY A 38 -1.88 -1.61 -10.04
C GLY A 38 -2.42 -1.83 -8.62
N GLY A 39 -2.37 -0.82 -7.75
CA GLY A 39 -2.71 -0.98 -6.34
C GLY A 39 -4.01 -0.29 -5.95
N TRP A 40 -5.13 -0.93 -6.27
CA TRP A 40 -6.46 -0.55 -5.78
C TRP A 40 -7.03 -1.53 -4.76
N ASN A 41 -6.36 -2.67 -4.60
CA ASN A 41 -6.78 -3.72 -3.68
C ASN A 41 -6.11 -3.55 -2.31
N ALA A 42 -6.68 -4.23 -1.31
CA ALA A 42 -6.09 -4.36 0.02
C ALA A 42 -4.70 -4.97 -0.04
N THR A 43 -4.41 -5.79 -1.05
CA THR A 43 -3.10 -6.36 -1.31
C THR A 43 -2.56 -5.89 -2.66
N THR A 44 -1.24 -5.78 -2.77
CA THR A 44 -0.58 -5.59 -4.06
C THR A 44 0.68 -6.42 -4.11
N LYS A 45 1.06 -6.91 -5.29
CA LYS A 45 2.34 -7.60 -5.47
C LYS A 45 3.43 -6.55 -5.68
N VAL A 46 4.61 -6.76 -5.14
CA VAL A 46 5.80 -6.00 -5.54
C VAL A 46 6.16 -6.45 -6.96
N TRP A 47 5.87 -5.62 -7.94
CA TRP A 47 6.43 -5.74 -9.27
C TRP A 47 6.95 -4.37 -9.68
N GLY A 48 8.25 -4.31 -10.01
CA GLY A 48 8.83 -3.13 -10.64
C GLY A 48 8.32 -3.00 -12.08
N PRO A 49 8.47 -1.82 -12.70
CA PRO A 49 8.33 -1.71 -14.14
C PRO A 49 9.21 -2.76 -14.84
N PRO A 50 8.75 -3.40 -15.93
CA PRO A 50 9.58 -4.32 -16.70
C PRO A 50 10.93 -3.65 -17.06
N GLY A 51 12.04 -4.32 -16.78
CA GLY A 51 13.38 -3.82 -17.11
C GLY A 51 14.00 -2.79 -16.15
N ARG A 52 13.33 -2.44 -15.04
CA ARG A 52 13.90 -1.54 -14.01
C ARG A 52 14.23 -2.31 -12.73
N ASP A 53 15.42 -2.04 -12.19
CA ASP A 53 15.73 -2.46 -10.83
C ASP A 53 14.78 -1.78 -9.84
N SER A 54 14.03 -2.58 -9.10
CA SER A 54 13.12 -2.11 -8.06
C SER A 54 13.80 -1.98 -6.69
N LYS A 55 15.09 -2.26 -6.55
CA LYS A 55 15.84 -2.16 -5.31
C LYS A 55 15.82 -0.72 -4.79
N GLY A 56 15.43 -0.57 -3.52
CA GLY A 56 15.25 0.73 -2.89
C GLY A 56 13.90 1.38 -3.16
N ASP A 57 13.06 0.83 -4.04
CA ASP A 57 11.71 1.33 -4.27
C ASP A 57 10.87 1.24 -2.99
N LYS A 58 10.09 2.28 -2.74
CA LYS A 58 9.26 2.43 -1.56
C LYS A 58 7.79 2.32 -1.94
N TYR A 59 7.12 1.31 -1.38
CA TYR A 59 5.69 1.13 -1.52
C TYR A 59 4.99 1.57 -0.24
N VAL A 60 3.96 2.41 -0.39
CA VAL A 60 3.10 2.86 0.71
C VAL A 60 1.66 2.73 0.27
N VAL A 61 0.78 2.26 1.14
CA VAL A 61 -0.66 2.24 0.87
C VAL A 61 -1.39 3.24 1.76
N ARG A 62 -2.22 4.06 1.13
CA ARG A 62 -3.22 4.89 1.78
C ARG A 62 -4.55 4.17 1.75
N VAL A 63 -5.11 3.94 2.92
CA VAL A 63 -6.45 3.41 3.11
C VAL A 63 -7.37 4.58 3.40
N LYS A 64 -8.41 4.74 2.59
CA LYS A 64 -9.50 5.68 2.83
C LYS A 64 -10.68 4.87 3.36
N GLY A 65 -11.09 5.14 4.58
CA GLY A 65 -12.29 4.54 5.17
C GLY A 65 -13.45 5.51 5.15
N THR A 66 -14.61 5.04 4.72
CA THR A 66 -15.87 5.79 4.77
C THR A 66 -16.88 5.05 5.64
N LEU A 67 -17.33 5.67 6.74
CA LEU A 67 -18.30 5.12 7.67
C LEU A 67 -19.40 6.16 7.91
N ALA A 68 -20.66 5.81 7.60
CA ALA A 68 -21.82 6.70 7.78
C ALA A 68 -21.61 8.12 7.23
N GLY A 69 -20.99 8.23 6.04
CA GLY A 69 -20.67 9.52 5.39
C GLY A 69 -19.41 10.22 5.90
N LYS A 70 -18.79 9.73 6.97
CA LYS A 70 -17.51 10.26 7.47
C LYS A 70 -16.34 9.59 6.76
N VAL A 71 -15.45 10.40 6.19
CA VAL A 71 -14.23 9.94 5.52
C VAL A 71 -13.04 10.09 6.45
N SER A 72 -12.16 9.10 6.48
CA SER A 72 -10.88 9.17 7.16
C SER A 72 -9.80 8.52 6.31
N TYR A 73 -8.56 8.96 6.49
CA TYR A 73 -7.41 8.45 5.75
C TYR A 73 -6.38 7.90 6.72
N ARG A 74 -5.79 6.77 6.36
CA ARG A 74 -4.71 6.15 7.12
C ARG A 74 -3.64 5.64 6.17
N PHE A 75 -2.40 6.03 6.44
CA PHE A 75 -1.26 5.42 5.77
C PHE A 75 -0.82 4.17 6.54
N SER A 76 -0.55 3.10 5.80
CA SER A 76 0.04 1.88 6.36
C SER A 76 1.55 2.04 6.57
N ARG A 77 2.21 0.94 6.92
CA ARG A 77 3.67 0.81 6.95
C ARG A 77 4.29 1.05 5.57
N THR A 78 5.54 1.49 5.56
CA THR A 78 6.34 1.67 4.34
C THR A 78 7.07 0.38 4.02
N TYR A 79 6.92 -0.12 2.81
CA TYR A 79 7.64 -1.30 2.32
C TYR A 79 8.80 -0.84 1.45
N VAL A 80 10.01 -1.33 1.72
CA VAL A 80 11.22 -1.00 0.96
C VAL A 80 11.71 -2.26 0.30
N VAL A 81 11.82 -2.24 -1.02
CA VAL A 81 12.32 -3.38 -1.76
C VAL A 81 13.82 -3.53 -1.52
N ARG A 82 14.24 -4.71 -1.06
CA ARG A 82 15.64 -5.07 -0.82
C ARG A 82 15.89 -6.50 -1.26
N TYR A 83 16.98 -6.69 -1.98
CA TYR A 83 17.56 -7.97 -2.35
C TYR A 83 19.06 -7.81 -2.63
#